data_AF-A0A973EFI3-F1
#
_entry.id   AF-A0A973EFI3-F1
#
_cell.length_a   1.000
_cell.length_b   1.000
_cell.length_c   1.000
_cell.angle_alpha   90.00
_cell.angle_beta   90.00
_cell.angle_gamma   90.00
#
_symmetry.space_group_name_H-M   'P 1'
#
loop_
_entity.id
_entity.type
_entity.pdbx_description
1 polymer ?
#
loop_
_entity_poly.entity_id
_entity_poly.type
_entity_poly.pdbx_seq_one_letter_code
_entity_poly.pdbx_strand_id
1 'polypeptide(L)'
;RWFTASGPFDGNRAERTLYTTRGGVFDSGSPSPVTSESGRIELIFANCNLAELYYELPEQNLADSIRLTRVANDNIALCEALAED
;
A
#
# COMPACT_ATOMS: atom_id res chain seq x y z
N ARG A 1 5.56 -7.02 13.25
CA ARG A 1 4.31 -7.14 12.46
C ARG A 1 4.45 -6.24 11.26
N TRP A 2 3.99 -6.67 10.09
CA TRP A 2 3.90 -5.81 8.91
C TRP A 2 2.52 -5.96 8.29
N PHE A 3 2.06 -4.89 7.64
CA PHE A 3 0.82 -4.88 6.87
C PHE A 3 1.17 -4.90 5.39
N THR A 4 0.45 -5.71 4.63
CA THR A 4 0.66 -5.86 3.19
C THR A 4 -0.66 -5.86 2.45
N ALA A 5 -0.71 -5.12 1.36
CA ALA A 5 -1.78 -5.18 0.37
C ALA A 5 -1.13 -5.28 -1.00
N SER A 6 -1.69 -6.09 -1.89
CA SER A 6 -1.14 -6.34 -3.23
C SER A 6 -2.26 -6.57 -4.22
N GLY A 7 -2.04 -6.18 -5.47
CA GLY A 7 -2.98 -6.37 -6.56
C GLY A 7 -2.78 -5.34 -7.67
N PRO A 8 -3.63 -5.34 -8.70
CA PRO A 8 -3.53 -4.39 -9.81
C PRO A 8 -3.92 -2.97 -9.38
N PHE A 9 -3.91 -2.03 -10.32
CA PHE A 9 -4.58 -0.73 -10.23
C PHE A 9 -5.74 -0.68 -11.22
N ASP A 10 -6.75 0.14 -10.93
CA ASP A 10 -7.79 0.55 -11.87
C ASP A 10 -7.63 2.06 -12.10
N GLY A 11 -7.09 2.44 -13.27
CA GLY A 11 -6.61 3.80 -13.51
C GLY A 11 -5.58 4.23 -12.47
N ASN A 12 -5.88 5.31 -11.75
CA ASN A 12 -5.04 5.85 -10.68
C ASN A 12 -5.41 5.34 -9.27
N ARG A 13 -6.31 4.37 -9.14
CA ARG A 13 -6.85 3.88 -7.85
C ARG A 13 -6.55 2.40 -7.61
N ALA A 14 -6.31 2.02 -6.36
CA ALA A 14 -6.33 0.63 -5.91
C ALA A 14 -7.04 0.48 -4.56
N GLU A 15 -8.14 -0.28 -4.54
CA GLU A 15 -8.81 -0.68 -3.30
C GLU A 15 -8.47 -2.13 -2.97
N ARG A 16 -7.79 -2.40 -1.84
CA ARG A 16 -7.23 -3.73 -1.56
C ARG A 16 -7.46 -4.16 -0.13
N THR A 17 -7.66 -5.45 0.06
CA THR A 17 -7.62 -6.09 1.39
C THR A 17 -6.23 -5.94 1.98
N LEU A 18 -6.17 -5.53 3.25
CA LEU A 18 -4.96 -5.39 4.02
C LEU A 18 -4.76 -6.63 4.88
N TYR A 19 -3.60 -7.27 4.75
CA TYR A 19 -3.22 -8.43 5.53
C TYR A 19 -2.18 -8.04 6.59
N THR A 20 -2.29 -8.60 7.80
CA THR A 20 -1.24 -8.53 8.81
C THR A 20 -0.46 -9.84 8.82
N THR A 21 0.86 -9.74 8.86
CA THR A 21 1.73 -10.89 9.08
C THR A 21 2.56 -10.71 10.35
N ARG A 22 2.67 -11.77 11.15
CA ARG A 22 3.31 -11.78 12.47
C ARG A 22 4.13 -13.06 12.67
N GLY A 23 5.11 -12.97 13.56
CA GLY A 23 6.06 -14.08 13.79
C GLY A 23 7.01 -14.25 12.60
N GLY A 24 7.56 -15.45 12.45
CA GLY A 24 8.57 -15.75 11.44
C GLY A 24 9.99 -15.42 11.88
N VAL A 25 10.95 -16.14 11.30
CA VAL A 25 12.38 -15.84 11.38
C VAL A 25 12.87 -15.67 9.94
N PHE A 26 13.65 -14.62 9.68
CA PHE A 26 13.99 -14.19 8.32
C PHE A 26 14.73 -15.26 7.50
N ASP A 27 15.63 -16.00 8.14
CA ASP A 27 16.49 -17.02 7.55
C ASP A 27 16.11 -18.46 7.94
N SER A 28 14.91 -18.66 8.50
CA SER A 28 14.43 -19.98 8.94
C SER A 28 12.96 -20.18 8.59
N GLY A 29 12.63 -21.39 8.12
CA GLY A 29 11.24 -21.81 7.91
C GLY A 29 10.47 -22.09 9.21
N SER A 30 11.13 -22.04 10.37
CA SER A 30 10.52 -22.27 11.67
C SER A 30 10.89 -21.20 12.71
N PRO A 31 9.91 -20.66 13.46
CA PRO A 31 8.47 -20.82 13.24
C PRO A 31 8.02 -20.14 11.94
N SER A 32 7.05 -20.73 11.24
CA SER A 32 6.43 -20.07 10.08
C SER A 32 5.72 -18.77 10.50
N PRO A 33 5.74 -17.73 9.66
CA PRO A 33 4.92 -16.54 9.88
C PRO A 33 3.42 -16.87 9.75
N VAL A 34 2.59 -16.14 10.46
CA VAL A 34 1.12 -16.22 10.38
C VAL A 34 0.60 -14.97 9.68
N THR A 35 -0.21 -15.15 8.63
CA THR A 35 -0.84 -14.07 7.87
C THR A 35 -2.36 -14.17 8.00
N SER A 36 -3.03 -13.05 8.27
CA SER A 36 -4.49 -12.94 8.34
C SER A 36 -4.97 -11.63 7.75
N GLU A 37 -6.23 -11.58 7.34
CA GLU A 37 -6.88 -10.32 6.98
C GLU A 37 -6.93 -9.38 8.20
N SER A 38 -6.80 -8.08 7.95
CA SER A 38 -6.75 -7.07 9.01
C SER A 38 -7.53 -5.81 8.70
N GLY A 39 -8.03 -5.64 7.48
CA GLY A 39 -8.76 -4.46 7.06
C GLY A 39 -8.67 -4.22 5.56
N ARG A 40 -8.73 -2.95 5.15
CA ARG A 40 -8.64 -2.54 3.75
C ARG A 40 -7.87 -1.23 3.59
N ILE A 41 -7.41 -1.00 2.37
CA ILE A 41 -6.84 0.27 1.93
C ILE A 41 -7.54 0.76 0.67
N GLU A 42 -7.48 2.07 0.46
CA GLU A 42 -7.72 2.73 -0.81
C GLU A 42 -6.51 3.65 -1.09
N LEU A 43 -5.81 3.39 -2.19
CA LEU A 43 -4.70 4.19 -2.66
C LEU A 43 -5.12 4.94 -3.92
N ILE A 44 -4.95 6.27 -3.94
CA ILE A 44 -5.27 7.12 -5.09
C ILE A 44 -4.04 7.96 -5.44
N PHE A 45 -3.54 7.84 -6.67
CA PHE A 45 -2.49 8.70 -7.19
C PHE A 45 -3.10 10.01 -7.71
N ALA A 46 -2.63 11.14 -7.17
CA ALA A 46 -3.01 12.46 -7.64
C ALA A 46 -2.18 12.88 -8.86
N ASN A 47 -0.91 12.47 -8.88
CA ASN A 47 0.03 12.64 -9.99
C ASN A 47 1.23 11.69 -9.80
N CYS A 48 2.29 11.84 -10.58
CA CYS A 48 3.44 10.93 -10.51
C CYS A 48 4.29 11.09 -9.24
N ASN A 49 4.06 12.15 -8.46
CA ASN A 49 4.80 12.45 -7.23
C ASN A 49 3.96 12.27 -5.96
N LEU A 50 2.63 12.38 -6.04
CA LEU A 50 1.73 12.44 -4.89
C LEU A 50 0.66 11.35 -4.95
N ALA A 51 0.42 10.72 -3.81
CA ALA A 51 -0.71 9.82 -3.61
C ALA A 51 -1.34 10.02 -2.23
N GLU A 52 -2.61 9.64 -2.08
CA GLU A 52 -3.29 9.53 -0.81
C GLU A 52 -3.62 8.06 -0.55
N LEU A 53 -3.23 7.59 0.63
CA LEU A 53 -3.54 6.26 1.14
C LEU A 53 -4.53 6.39 2.28
N TYR A 54 -5.78 6.01 2.06
CA TYR A 54 -6.73 5.75 3.13
C TYR A 54 -6.58 4.31 3.61
N TYR A 55 -6.63 4.09 4.92
CA TYR A 55 -6.68 2.76 5.51
C TYR A 55 -7.82 2.64 6.52
N GLU A 56 -8.31 1.42 6.67
CA GLU A 56 -9.28 1.05 7.70
C GLU A 56 -8.86 -0.27 8.35
N LEU A 57 -8.76 -0.27 9.67
CA LEU A 57 -8.36 -1.38 10.53
C LEU A 57 -9.45 -1.60 11.60
N PRO A 58 -10.51 -2.38 11.29
CA PRO A 58 -11.71 -2.46 12.13
C PRO A 58 -11.44 -2.98 13.54
N GLU A 59 -10.61 -4.02 13.67
CA GLU A 59 -10.27 -4.61 14.98
C GLU A 59 -9.57 -3.64 15.94
N GLN A 60 -8.91 -2.61 15.40
CA GLN A 60 -8.25 -1.59 16.19
C GLN A 60 -9.07 -0.31 16.32
N ASN A 61 -10.24 -0.24 15.67
CA ASN A 61 -11.04 0.98 15.54
C ASN A 61 -10.21 2.17 15.02
N LEU A 62 -9.37 1.91 14.01
CA LEU A 62 -8.50 2.91 13.38
C LEU A 62 -8.85 3.06 11.91
N ALA A 63 -9.03 4.29 11.45
CA ALA A 63 -9.10 4.62 10.04
C ALA A 63 -8.56 6.03 9.84
N ASP A 64 -7.69 6.23 8.85
CA ASP A 64 -7.10 7.54 8.56
C ASP A 64 -6.52 7.60 7.14
N SER A 65 -6.17 8.80 6.70
CA SER A 65 -5.49 9.08 5.44
C SER A 65 -4.03 9.48 5.65
N ILE A 66 -3.15 8.95 4.81
CA ILE A 66 -1.72 9.28 4.78
C ILE A 66 -1.39 9.84 3.40
N ARG A 67 -0.75 11.02 3.37
CA ARG A 67 -0.18 11.56 2.13
C ARG A 67 1.18 10.93 1.86
N LEU A 68 1.34 10.38 0.67
CA LEU A 68 2.55 9.75 0.20
C LEU A 68 3.24 10.65 -0.83
N THR A 69 4.56 10.66 -0.78
CA THR A 69 5.41 11.33 -1.76
C THR A 69 6.41 10.33 -2.33
N ARG A 70 6.77 10.50 -3.60
CA ARG A 70 7.77 9.66 -4.24
C ARG A 70 9.15 9.95 -3.61
N VAL A 71 9.89 8.89 -3.28
CA VAL A 71 11.24 9.02 -2.71
C VAL A 71 12.31 9.25 -3.78
N ALA A 72 12.15 8.60 -4.95
CA ALA A 72 13.09 8.71 -6.07
C ALA A 72 12.48 9.54 -7.20
N ASN A 73 13.01 10.74 -7.42
CA ASN A 73 12.37 11.75 -8.26
C ASN A 73 12.72 11.66 -9.76
N ASP A 74 13.71 10.85 -10.13
CA ASP A 74 14.32 10.84 -11.47
C ASP A 74 13.32 10.57 -12.61
N ASN A 75 12.25 9.82 -12.32
CA ASN A 75 11.24 9.42 -13.31
C ASN A 75 9.95 10.24 -13.27
N ILE A 76 9.86 11.29 -12.43
CA ILE A 76 8.62 12.10 -12.33
C ILE A 76 8.32 12.74 -13.68
N ALA A 77 9.29 13.41 -14.31
CA ALA A 77 9.09 14.11 -15.58
C ALA A 77 8.62 13.17 -16.70
N LEU A 78 9.20 11.98 -16.81
CA LEU A 78 8.77 10.99 -17.81
C LEU A 78 7.36 10.47 -17.52
N CYS A 79 7.05 10.19 -16.25
CA CYS A 79 5.73 9.70 -15.86
C CYS A 79 4.63 10.72 -16.18
N GLU A 80 4.84 12.01 -15.88
CA GLU A 80 3.85 13.06 -16.19
C GLU A 80 3.64 13.17 -17.70
N ALA A 81 4.71 13.13 -18.50
CA ALA A 81 4.59 13.16 -19.96
C ALA A 81 3.78 11.98 -20.53
N LEU A 82 3.83 10.81 -19.89
CA LEU A 82 3.05 9.63 -20.30
C LEU A 82 1.58 9.67 -19.84
N ALA A 83 1.22 10.58 -18.94
CA ALA A 83 -0.14 10.73 -18.43
C ALA A 83 -0.98 11.75 -19.23
N GLU A 84 -0.34 12.52 -20.13
CA GLU A 84 -1.00 13.53 -20.98
C GLU A 84 -1.53 13.00 -22.33
N ASP A 85 -1.36 11.70 -22.60
CA ASP A 85 -1.86 10.99 -23.81
C ASP A 85 -3.17 10.22 -23.54
#